data_AF-A0A5C6P5J2-F1
#
_entry.id   AF-A0A5C6P5J2-F1
#
_cell.length_a   1.000
_cell.length_b   1.000
_cell.length_c   1.000
_cell.angle_alpha   90.00
_cell.angle_beta   90.00
_cell.angle_gamma   90.00
#
_symmetry.space_group_name_H-M   'P 1'
#
loop_
_entity.id
_entity.type
_entity.pdbx_description
1 polymer ?
#
loop_
_entity_poly.entity_id
_entity_poly.type
_entity_poly.pdbx_seq_one_letter_code
_entity_poly.pdbx_strand_id
1 'polypeptide(L)'
;MSSFRSNLISLALYVRELQGNMGNATARERGAVVVREPWVEQDDHGKVKYAIIQTYGDTTHTLIEYLGPYTGLFLPGYKEPLYKDPLLAKLPPPGLRFIDHIVGNQPDDQMVPVTDWYQKCLLFHRFWSIDDKQIYTDYSSLRSIVVANYEETIKMPINEPAVGKRISQIQEYVDYNGGPGVQHIALNTSNIIEAIVNLRARGMDFLSAPDTYYDDLRQKLKTAKIKVEEDLDVLQKLRILVDFDDKGYLLQIFTKPMQDRPTLFLEVIQRKNHF
;
A
#
# COMPACT_ATOMS: atom_id res chain seq x y z
N MET A 1 0.54 17.03 26.39
CA MET A 1 0.69 15.57 26.21
C MET A 1 0.75 15.29 24.72
N SER A 2 1.91 14.94 24.17
CA SER A 2 1.98 14.50 22.78
C SER A 2 1.29 13.14 22.69
N SER A 3 0.07 13.11 22.12
CA SER A 3 -0.57 11.86 21.75
C SER A 3 0.41 11.09 20.85
N PHE A 4 0.90 9.93 21.31
CA PHE A 4 1.62 9.00 20.45
C PHE A 4 0.70 8.68 19.28
N ARG A 5 1.05 9.15 18.07
CA ARG A 5 0.39 8.73 16.84
C ARG A 5 1.12 7.48 16.38
N SER A 6 0.46 6.33 16.38
CA SER A 6 0.95 5.12 15.71
C SER A 6 0.80 5.33 14.20
N ASN A 7 1.73 6.06 13.62
CA ASN A 7 1.75 6.34 12.18
C ASN A 7 2.95 5.65 11.53
N LEU A 8 2.79 5.25 10.27
CA LEU A 8 3.90 4.79 9.46
C LEU A 8 4.82 5.98 9.16
N ILE A 9 6.10 5.84 9.48
CA ILE A 9 7.09 6.95 9.40
C ILE A 9 7.96 6.82 8.14
N SER A 10 8.25 5.60 7.70
CA SER A 10 9.17 5.36 6.58
C SER A 10 8.75 4.19 5.70
N LEU A 11 8.89 4.38 4.40
CA LEU A 11 8.72 3.38 3.35
C LEU A 11 10.10 3.03 2.78
N ALA A 12 10.64 1.87 3.16
CA ALA A 12 11.95 1.45 2.70
C ALA A 12 11.90 0.89 1.27
N LEU A 13 12.75 1.42 0.38
CA LEU A 13 12.86 0.99 -1.00
C LEU A 13 14.23 0.36 -1.24
N TYR A 14 14.24 -0.87 -1.74
CA TYR A 14 15.46 -1.48 -2.25
C TYR A 14 15.84 -0.85 -3.58
N VAL A 15 17.09 -0.40 -3.71
CA VAL A 15 17.63 0.20 -4.92
C VAL A 15 18.94 -0.47 -5.32
N ARG A 16 19.19 -0.56 -6.63
CA ARG A 16 20.42 -1.17 -7.15
C ARG A 16 21.65 -0.29 -6.98
N GLU A 17 21.49 1.04 -7.02
CA GLU A 17 22.59 2.00 -6.93
C GLU A 17 22.12 3.33 -6.34
N LEU A 18 22.56 3.69 -5.13
CA LEU A 18 22.22 4.97 -4.48
C LEU A 18 22.93 6.18 -5.07
N GLN A 19 23.92 5.94 -5.95
CA GLN A 19 24.58 6.98 -6.75
C GLN A 19 24.02 7.07 -8.17
N GLY A 20 23.12 6.15 -8.56
CA GLY A 20 22.50 6.12 -9.87
C GLY A 20 21.31 7.07 -9.99
N ASN A 21 20.51 6.88 -11.04
CA ASN A 21 19.44 7.81 -11.44
C ASN A 21 18.25 7.94 -10.45
N MET A 22 18.08 6.98 -9.54
CA MET A 22 17.14 7.02 -8.40
C MET A 22 17.87 7.26 -7.06
N GLY A 23 19.16 7.58 -7.14
CA GLY A 23 20.04 7.82 -6.02
C GLY A 23 19.77 9.15 -5.32
N ASN A 24 20.23 9.25 -4.08
CA ASN A 24 19.95 10.41 -3.22
C ASN A 24 20.48 11.74 -3.81
N ALA A 25 21.68 11.74 -4.39
CA ALA A 25 22.27 12.93 -5.02
C ALA A 25 21.42 13.42 -6.20
N THR A 26 21.00 12.49 -7.08
CA THR A 26 20.14 12.81 -8.22
C THR A 26 18.74 13.26 -7.77
N ALA A 27 18.17 12.62 -6.75
CA ALA A 27 16.89 13.05 -6.18
C ALA A 27 16.99 14.48 -5.63
N ARG A 28 18.09 14.82 -4.95
CA ARG A 28 18.38 16.17 -4.42
C ARG A 28 18.49 17.22 -5.53
N GLU A 29 19.23 16.94 -6.60
CA GLU A 29 19.32 17.82 -7.78
C GLU A 29 17.95 18.07 -8.41
N ARG A 30 17.04 17.10 -8.29
CA ARG A 30 15.67 17.18 -8.78
C ARG A 30 14.67 17.76 -7.77
N GLY A 31 15.12 18.14 -6.58
CA GLY A 31 14.33 18.88 -5.59
C GLY A 31 13.79 18.04 -4.43
N ALA A 32 14.23 16.80 -4.26
CA ALA A 32 13.94 16.04 -3.05
C ALA A 32 14.67 16.63 -1.83
N VAL A 33 14.00 16.63 -0.68
CA VAL A 33 14.62 17.01 0.59
C VAL A 33 15.34 15.78 1.16
N VAL A 34 16.65 15.89 1.33
CA VAL A 34 17.49 14.86 1.95
C VAL A 34 17.40 14.99 3.46
N VAL A 35 16.81 13.99 4.11
CA VAL A 35 16.70 13.90 5.57
C VAL A 35 18.00 13.38 6.17
N ARG A 36 18.65 12.42 5.51
CA ARG A 36 19.96 11.89 5.89
C ARG A 36 20.79 11.54 4.66
N GLU A 37 21.97 12.16 4.56
CA GLU A 37 22.96 11.87 3.54
C GLU A 37 23.42 10.41 3.58
N PRO A 38 23.92 9.84 2.46
CA PRO A 38 24.18 8.42 2.40
C PRO A 38 25.21 7.96 3.42
N TRP A 39 24.95 6.84 4.09
CA TRP A 39 25.88 6.22 5.02
C TRP A 39 25.92 4.71 4.82
N VAL A 40 26.99 4.08 5.32
CA VAL A 40 27.16 2.63 5.25
C VAL A 40 27.16 2.07 6.66
N GLU A 41 26.42 0.99 6.86
CA GLU A 41 26.54 0.14 8.05
C GLU A 41 27.09 -1.22 7.64
N GLN A 42 27.78 -1.86 8.58
CA GLN A 42 28.46 -3.12 8.35
C GLN A 42 28.37 -3.99 9.60
N ASP A 43 28.18 -5.28 9.39
CA ASP A 43 28.40 -6.32 10.38
C ASP A 43 29.13 -7.52 9.74
N ASP A 44 29.19 -8.65 10.45
CA ASP A 44 29.85 -9.87 10.01
C ASP A 44 29.21 -10.49 8.74
N HIS A 45 28.01 -10.05 8.37
CA HIS A 45 27.24 -10.60 7.26
C HIS A 45 27.30 -9.76 5.97
N GLY A 46 27.91 -8.58 6.01
CA GLY A 46 28.14 -7.73 4.84
C GLY A 46 27.97 -6.23 5.11
N LYS A 47 27.80 -5.46 4.03
CA LYS A 47 27.68 -4.00 4.07
C LYS A 47 26.39 -3.54 3.41
N VAL A 48 25.71 -2.58 4.03
CA VAL A 48 24.48 -1.97 3.51
C VAL A 48 24.64 -0.47 3.49
N LYS A 49 24.37 0.15 2.34
CA LYS A 49 24.32 1.60 2.20
C LYS A 49 22.87 2.07 2.28
N TYR A 50 22.67 3.19 2.94
CA TYR A 50 21.37 3.81 3.16
C TYR A 50 21.38 5.26 2.72
N ALA A 51 20.20 5.81 2.47
CA ALA A 51 19.92 7.24 2.44
C ALA A 51 18.46 7.48 2.87
N ILE A 52 18.13 8.68 3.36
CA ILE A 52 16.74 9.03 3.69
C ILE A 52 16.33 10.30 2.98
N ILE A 53 15.22 10.26 2.26
CA ILE A 53 14.59 11.40 1.58
C ILE A 53 13.16 11.59 2.08
N GLN A 54 12.70 12.84 2.14
CA GLN A 54 11.33 13.20 2.49
C GLN A 54 10.42 13.08 1.27
N THR A 55 9.21 12.56 1.45
CA THR A 55 8.12 12.63 0.45
C THR A 55 6.95 13.45 1.02
N TYR A 56 5.70 13.00 0.87
CA TYR A 56 4.51 13.69 1.37
C TYR A 56 4.36 13.66 2.91
N GLY A 57 3.89 14.77 3.46
CA GLY A 57 3.71 14.94 4.91
C GLY A 57 5.03 14.70 5.66
N ASP A 58 4.95 13.93 6.76
CA ASP A 58 6.12 13.49 7.54
C ASP A 58 6.68 12.13 7.06
N THR A 59 6.18 11.59 5.94
CA THR A 59 6.58 10.27 5.43
C THR A 59 7.93 10.34 4.72
N THR A 60 8.84 9.42 5.05
CA THR A 60 10.15 9.32 4.40
C THR A 60 10.26 8.08 3.52
N HIS A 61 11.15 8.13 2.54
CA HIS A 61 11.71 6.93 1.93
C HIS A 61 13.10 6.66 2.47
N THR A 62 13.32 5.46 3.00
CA THR A 62 14.66 4.95 3.30
C THR A 62 15.13 4.13 2.10
N LEU A 63 16.13 4.61 1.39
CA LEU A 63 16.70 3.92 0.25
C LEU A 63 17.78 2.95 0.74
N ILE A 64 17.74 1.69 0.30
CA ILE A 64 18.62 0.61 0.77
C ILE A 64 19.34 -0.03 -0.41
N GLU A 65 20.68 -0.06 -0.37
CA GLU A 65 21.56 -0.71 -1.36
C GLU A 65 22.49 -1.69 -0.65
N TYR A 66 22.46 -2.96 -1.05
CA TYR A 66 23.41 -3.97 -0.57
C TYR A 66 24.74 -3.83 -1.32
N LEU A 67 25.83 -3.57 -0.61
CA LEU A 67 27.16 -3.42 -1.21
C LEU A 67 27.86 -4.78 -1.36
N GLY A 68 27.22 -5.68 -2.10
CA GLY A 68 27.56 -7.10 -2.21
C GLY A 68 26.52 -8.02 -1.56
N PRO A 69 26.71 -9.36 -1.58
CA PRO A 69 25.82 -10.28 -0.90
C PRO A 69 25.78 -9.99 0.60
N TYR A 70 24.59 -9.67 1.12
CA TYR A 70 24.35 -9.56 2.55
C TYR A 70 23.65 -10.82 3.03
N THR A 71 24.21 -11.49 4.04
CA THR A 71 23.76 -12.82 4.50
C THR A 71 23.11 -12.80 5.89
N GLY A 72 22.89 -11.61 6.44
CA GLY A 72 22.32 -11.44 7.77
C GLY A 72 20.81 -11.67 7.76
N LEU A 73 20.23 -11.84 8.95
CA LEU A 73 18.79 -12.09 9.12
C LEU A 73 17.91 -10.99 8.51
N PHE A 74 18.34 -9.73 8.63
CA PHE A 74 17.61 -8.57 8.13
C PHE A 74 18.57 -7.47 7.63
N LEU A 75 19.05 -6.62 8.53
CA LEU A 75 19.96 -5.50 8.26
C LEU A 75 21.00 -5.39 9.39
N PRO A 76 22.14 -4.70 9.17
CA PRO A 76 23.16 -4.52 10.20
C PRO A 76 22.58 -4.01 11.52
N GLY A 77 23.04 -4.58 12.63
CA GLY A 77 22.61 -4.19 13.98
C GLY A 77 21.32 -4.85 14.48
N TYR A 78 20.56 -5.53 13.62
CA TYR A 78 19.41 -6.34 14.05
C TYR A 78 19.84 -7.75 14.45
N LYS A 79 19.26 -8.26 15.54
CA LYS A 79 19.54 -9.61 16.09
C LYS A 79 18.28 -10.47 16.09
N GLU A 80 18.44 -11.76 16.35
CA GLU A 80 17.30 -12.65 16.54
C GLU A 80 16.32 -12.11 17.60
N PRO A 81 15.01 -12.33 17.43
CA PRO A 81 14.01 -11.91 18.41
C PRO A 81 14.33 -12.48 19.79
N LEU A 82 14.31 -11.61 20.81
CA LEU A 82 14.54 -11.99 22.21
C LEU A 82 13.47 -12.94 22.75
N TYR A 83 12.28 -12.92 22.15
CA TYR A 83 11.15 -13.75 22.51
C TYR A 83 10.46 -14.30 21.26
N LYS A 84 10.21 -15.61 21.27
CA LYS A 84 9.43 -16.31 20.25
C LYS A 84 8.11 -16.74 20.90
N ASP A 85 7.03 -16.03 20.59
CA ASP A 85 5.72 -16.29 21.18
C ASP A 85 5.19 -17.69 20.76
N PRO A 86 5.01 -18.63 21.71
CA PRO A 86 4.57 -19.99 21.39
C PRO A 86 3.13 -20.05 20.91
N LEU A 87 2.33 -18.99 21.08
CA LEU A 87 0.98 -18.91 20.54
C LEU A 87 1.01 -18.83 19.00
N LEU A 88 1.97 -18.11 18.42
CA LEU A 88 2.00 -17.86 16.97
C LEU A 88 2.05 -19.15 16.15
N ALA A 89 2.79 -20.15 16.63
CA ALA A 89 2.90 -21.47 16.00
C ALA A 89 1.59 -22.29 16.06
N LYS A 90 0.66 -21.94 16.94
CA LYS A 90 -0.64 -22.61 17.10
C LYS A 90 -1.77 -21.93 16.31
N LEU A 91 -1.54 -20.72 15.80
CA LEU A 91 -2.52 -19.96 15.05
C LEU A 91 -2.48 -20.33 13.56
N PRO A 92 -3.62 -20.38 12.86
CA PRO A 92 -3.67 -20.77 11.44
C PRO A 92 -2.92 -19.76 10.57
N PRO A 93 -2.03 -20.16 9.65
CA PRO A 93 -1.17 -19.23 8.91
C PRO A 93 -2.00 -18.27 8.03
N PRO A 94 -1.72 -16.96 8.01
CA PRO A 94 -2.54 -16.00 7.28
C PRO A 94 -2.34 -16.03 5.75
N GLY A 95 -1.29 -16.69 5.25
CA GLY A 95 -1.05 -16.84 3.80
C GLY A 95 -0.63 -15.57 3.05
N LEU A 96 -0.26 -14.50 3.77
CA LEU A 96 0.21 -13.23 3.20
C LEU A 96 1.67 -13.37 2.73
N ARG A 97 2.01 -12.73 1.60
CA ARG A 97 3.29 -12.92 0.91
C ARG A 97 4.17 -11.68 0.91
N PHE A 98 3.76 -10.65 0.16
CA PHE A 98 4.55 -9.43 -0.04
C PHE A 98 3.62 -8.21 -0.11
N ILE A 99 4.19 -7.02 0.01
CA ILE A 99 3.45 -5.76 -0.17
C ILE A 99 3.15 -5.56 -1.65
N ASP A 100 1.87 -5.52 -2.01
CA ASP A 100 1.42 -5.32 -3.39
C ASP A 100 1.51 -3.84 -3.79
N HIS A 101 0.98 -2.95 -2.94
CA HIS A 101 1.02 -1.50 -3.13
C HIS A 101 0.80 -0.78 -1.80
N ILE A 102 1.10 0.52 -1.78
CA ILE A 102 0.93 1.39 -0.60
C ILE A 102 0.27 2.69 -1.03
N VAL A 103 -0.79 3.10 -0.33
CA VAL A 103 -1.60 4.26 -0.72
C VAL A 103 -1.32 5.46 0.17
N GLY A 104 -1.02 6.60 -0.45
CA GLY A 104 -0.77 7.87 0.22
C GLY A 104 -1.92 8.86 0.02
N ASN A 105 -2.62 9.21 1.10
CA ASN A 105 -3.67 10.22 1.07
C ASN A 105 -3.09 11.63 1.23
N GLN A 106 -3.58 12.55 0.41
CA GLN A 106 -3.15 13.94 0.34
C GLN A 106 -4.31 14.90 0.66
N PRO A 107 -4.01 16.11 1.17
CA PRO A 107 -4.96 17.21 1.20
C PRO A 107 -5.47 17.58 -0.20
N ASP A 108 -6.49 18.43 -0.24
CA ASP A 108 -7.04 18.94 -1.49
C ASP A 108 -5.96 19.62 -2.37
N ASP A 109 -6.03 19.37 -3.67
CA ASP A 109 -5.08 19.82 -4.71
C ASP A 109 -3.60 19.46 -4.46
N GLN A 110 -3.31 18.41 -3.68
CA GLN A 110 -1.95 17.93 -3.41
C GLN A 110 -1.60 16.61 -4.11
N MET A 111 -2.53 15.91 -4.75
CA MET A 111 -2.25 14.66 -5.48
C MET A 111 -1.24 14.86 -6.61
N VAL A 112 -1.45 15.90 -7.43
CA VAL A 112 -0.60 16.17 -8.60
C VAL A 112 0.82 16.59 -8.19
N PRO A 113 1.03 17.55 -7.28
CA PRO A 113 2.37 17.88 -6.79
C PRO A 113 3.15 16.68 -6.26
N VAL A 114 2.49 15.78 -5.51
CA VAL A 114 3.12 14.58 -4.94
C VAL A 114 3.42 13.55 -6.03
N THR A 115 2.50 13.33 -6.96
CA THR A 115 2.72 12.48 -8.14
C THR A 115 3.93 12.97 -8.94
N ASP A 116 3.99 14.28 -9.22
CA ASP A 116 5.07 14.89 -9.99
C ASP A 116 6.41 14.79 -9.22
N TRP A 117 6.38 14.84 -7.88
CA TRP A 117 7.57 14.57 -7.06
C TRP A 117 8.13 13.17 -7.30
N TYR A 118 7.29 12.13 -7.36
CA TYR A 118 7.73 10.77 -7.67
C TYR A 118 8.32 10.65 -9.07
N GLN A 119 7.67 11.25 -10.07
CA GLN A 119 8.15 11.24 -11.45
C GLN A 119 9.49 11.97 -11.59
N LYS A 120 9.61 13.14 -10.96
CA LYS A 120 10.80 13.96 -11.05
C LYS A 120 11.94 13.38 -10.22
N CYS A 121 11.74 13.13 -8.94
CA CYS A 121 12.82 12.78 -8.01
C CYS A 121 13.24 11.32 -8.12
N LEU A 122 12.30 10.40 -8.37
CA LEU A 122 12.55 8.96 -8.38
C LEU A 122 12.35 8.30 -9.74
N LEU A 123 12.05 9.06 -10.81
CA LEU A 123 11.83 8.53 -12.16
C LEU A 123 10.72 7.47 -12.25
N PHE A 124 9.73 7.58 -11.38
CA PHE A 124 8.51 6.80 -11.52
C PHE A 124 7.71 7.32 -12.73
N HIS A 125 6.80 6.50 -13.25
CA HIS A 125 5.83 6.93 -14.26
C HIS A 125 4.41 6.84 -13.70
N ARG A 126 3.48 7.61 -14.31
CA ARG A 126 2.05 7.43 -14.04
C ARG A 126 1.63 6.11 -14.66
N PHE A 127 1.26 5.17 -13.80
CA PHE A 127 0.82 3.84 -14.18
C PHE A 127 -0.66 3.84 -14.54
N TRP A 128 -1.47 4.51 -13.71
CA TRP A 128 -2.91 4.57 -13.87
C TRP A 128 -3.48 5.81 -13.18
N SER A 129 -4.68 6.24 -13.56
CA SER A 129 -5.36 7.35 -12.92
C SER A 129 -6.88 7.16 -12.96
N ILE A 130 -7.53 7.56 -11.87
CA ILE A 130 -8.98 7.59 -11.71
C ILE A 130 -9.38 9.04 -11.46
N ASP A 131 -10.35 9.52 -12.23
CA ASP A 131 -11.03 10.78 -11.94
C ASP A 131 -12.33 10.57 -11.14
N ASP A 132 -12.89 11.67 -10.64
CA ASP A 132 -14.12 11.69 -9.85
C ASP A 132 -15.37 11.23 -10.63
N LYS A 133 -15.26 11.06 -11.95
CA LYS A 133 -16.32 10.51 -12.82
C LYS A 133 -16.30 8.99 -12.85
N GLN A 134 -15.19 8.35 -12.47
CA GLN A 134 -15.02 6.90 -12.49
C GLN A 134 -15.23 6.24 -11.11
N ILE A 135 -14.86 6.91 -10.01
CA ILE A 135 -15.16 6.45 -8.64
C ILE A 135 -15.95 7.52 -7.88
N TYR A 136 -17.24 7.27 -7.75
CA TYR A 136 -18.11 7.99 -6.84
C TYR A 136 -19.10 7.02 -6.20
N THR A 137 -19.42 7.25 -4.94
CA THR A 137 -20.71 6.83 -4.38
C THR A 137 -21.70 7.97 -4.61
N ASP A 138 -23.00 7.74 -4.41
CA ASP A 138 -24.01 8.82 -4.44
C ASP A 138 -23.71 9.98 -3.48
N TYR A 139 -22.74 9.80 -2.56
CA TYR A 139 -22.43 10.69 -1.45
C TYR A 139 -21.01 11.26 -1.47
N SER A 140 -19.99 10.55 -1.94
CA SER A 140 -18.58 11.03 -1.93
C SER A 140 -17.76 10.48 -3.10
N SER A 141 -16.75 11.24 -3.51
CA SER A 141 -15.79 10.90 -4.58
C SER A 141 -14.34 11.07 -4.11
N LEU A 142 -13.40 10.54 -4.90
CA LEU A 142 -11.97 10.77 -4.76
C LEU A 142 -11.33 10.82 -6.14
N ARG A 143 -10.14 11.44 -6.22
CA ARG A 143 -9.24 11.33 -7.37
C ARG A 143 -8.02 10.53 -6.96
N SER A 144 -7.47 9.75 -7.88
CA SER A 144 -6.29 8.92 -7.62
C SER A 144 -5.35 8.89 -8.82
N ILE A 145 -4.05 9.03 -8.58
CA ILE A 145 -3.00 8.71 -9.55
C ILE A 145 -2.09 7.65 -8.95
N VAL A 146 -1.92 6.54 -9.68
CA VAL A 146 -0.95 5.50 -9.32
C VAL A 146 0.38 5.82 -9.99
N VAL A 147 1.42 6.00 -9.18
CA VAL A 147 2.80 6.05 -9.67
C VAL A 147 3.46 4.68 -9.49
N ALA A 148 4.31 4.31 -10.44
CA ALA A 148 5.09 3.07 -10.36
C ALA A 148 6.54 3.29 -10.79
N ASN A 149 7.47 2.48 -10.27
CA ASN A 149 8.83 2.43 -10.84
C ASN A 149 8.78 1.86 -12.26
N TYR A 150 9.89 1.98 -12.99
CA TYR A 150 9.99 1.54 -14.38
C TYR A 150 9.57 0.08 -14.61
N GLU A 151 9.99 -0.82 -13.72
CA GLU A 151 9.64 -2.25 -13.78
C GLU A 151 8.26 -2.58 -13.18
N GLU A 152 7.53 -1.58 -12.68
CA GLU A 152 6.19 -1.67 -12.11
C GLU A 152 6.07 -2.66 -10.93
N THR A 153 7.18 -2.89 -10.23
CA THR A 153 7.28 -3.73 -9.03
C THR A 153 6.93 -2.97 -7.74
N ILE A 154 7.01 -1.65 -7.76
CA ILE A 154 6.58 -0.74 -6.69
C ILE A 154 5.44 0.09 -7.25
N LYS A 155 4.27 0.02 -6.62
CA LYS A 155 3.09 0.80 -7.00
C LYS A 155 2.61 1.61 -5.81
N MET A 156 2.35 2.90 -6.02
CA MET A 156 1.83 3.79 -4.99
C MET A 156 0.70 4.66 -5.53
N PRO A 157 -0.57 4.29 -5.25
CA PRO A 157 -1.70 5.17 -5.43
C PRO A 157 -1.59 6.41 -4.53
N ILE A 158 -1.73 7.59 -5.12
CA ILE A 158 -1.77 8.88 -4.45
C ILE A 158 -3.17 9.44 -4.61
N ASN A 159 -3.86 9.67 -3.49
CA ASN A 159 -5.26 10.09 -3.49
C ASN A 159 -5.41 11.53 -2.99
N GLU A 160 -6.41 12.24 -3.50
CA GLU A 160 -6.92 13.48 -2.91
C GLU A 160 -8.45 13.47 -2.83
N PRO A 161 -9.05 14.28 -1.94
CA PRO A 161 -10.50 14.43 -1.91
C PRO A 161 -11.04 14.96 -3.25
N ALA A 162 -12.30 14.63 -3.53
CA ALA A 162 -13.06 15.21 -4.63
C ALA A 162 -14.45 15.65 -4.15
N VAL A 163 -15.08 16.53 -4.92
CA VAL A 163 -16.34 17.16 -4.54
C VAL A 163 -17.47 16.13 -4.55
N GLY A 164 -18.17 16.00 -3.42
CA GLY A 164 -19.33 15.13 -3.25
C GLY A 164 -20.38 15.74 -2.31
N LYS A 165 -21.53 15.07 -2.15
CA LYS A 165 -22.60 15.51 -1.24
C LYS A 165 -22.22 15.39 0.25
N ARG A 166 -21.21 14.58 0.57
CA ARG A 166 -20.62 14.36 1.89
C ARG A 166 -19.11 14.49 1.81
N ILE A 167 -18.49 14.71 2.98
CA ILE A 167 -17.05 14.77 3.14
C ILE A 167 -16.42 13.48 2.61
N SER A 168 -15.40 13.61 1.77
CA SER A 168 -14.65 12.47 1.24
C SER A 168 -13.91 11.75 2.36
N GLN A 169 -13.86 10.42 2.31
CA GLN A 169 -13.05 9.60 3.24
C GLN A 169 -11.57 10.00 3.24
N ILE A 170 -11.07 10.60 2.14
CA ILE A 170 -9.70 11.12 2.05
C ILE A 170 -9.54 12.35 2.94
N GLN A 171 -10.54 13.24 2.96
CA GLN A 171 -10.54 14.40 3.85
C GLN A 171 -10.65 13.97 5.32
N GLU A 172 -11.50 13.00 5.64
CA GLU A 172 -11.58 12.44 7.00
C GLU A 172 -10.21 11.90 7.45
N TYR A 173 -9.53 11.12 6.60
CA TYR A 173 -8.17 10.68 6.89
C TYR A 173 -7.23 11.87 7.21
N VAL A 174 -7.23 12.91 6.37
CA VAL A 174 -6.35 14.08 6.53
C VAL A 174 -6.65 14.82 7.84
N ASP A 175 -7.93 14.94 8.21
CA ASP A 175 -8.35 15.60 9.45
C ASP A 175 -7.84 14.85 10.69
N TYR A 176 -7.99 13.52 10.73
CA TYR A 176 -7.58 12.69 11.89
C TYR A 176 -6.08 12.39 11.92
N ASN A 177 -5.43 12.32 10.74
CA ASN A 177 -3.99 12.19 10.63
C ASN A 177 -3.28 13.54 10.88
N GLY A 178 -3.97 14.66 10.67
CA GLY A 178 -3.42 16.01 10.76
C GLY A 178 -2.49 16.36 9.59
N GLY A 179 -2.78 15.84 8.39
CA GLY A 179 -1.99 16.04 7.18
C GLY A 179 -1.88 14.80 6.28
N PRO A 180 -1.06 14.86 5.21
CA PRO A 180 -0.83 13.74 4.32
C PRO A 180 -0.18 12.53 5.02
N GLY A 181 -0.40 11.33 4.48
CA GLY A 181 0.27 10.12 4.97
C GLY A 181 -0.26 8.83 4.35
N VAL A 182 0.29 7.70 4.79
CA VAL A 182 -0.12 6.38 4.30
C VAL A 182 -1.48 5.96 4.88
N GLN A 183 -2.44 5.76 3.98
CA GLN A 183 -3.78 5.31 4.31
C GLN A 183 -3.84 3.79 4.47
N HIS A 184 -3.30 3.05 3.50
CA HIS A 184 -3.29 1.59 3.60
C HIS A 184 -2.09 0.94 2.92
N ILE A 185 -1.84 -0.29 3.37
CA ILE A 185 -0.82 -1.19 2.84
C ILE A 185 -1.54 -2.46 2.37
N ALA A 186 -1.41 -2.77 1.08
CA ALA A 186 -1.99 -3.96 0.50
C ALA A 186 -1.01 -5.13 0.56
N LEU A 187 -1.49 -6.27 1.03
CA LEU A 187 -0.72 -7.49 1.24
C LEU A 187 -1.22 -8.57 0.28
N ASN A 188 -0.33 -9.01 -0.60
CA ASN A 188 -0.62 -10.03 -1.59
C ASN A 188 -0.84 -11.41 -0.94
N THR A 189 -1.78 -12.18 -1.48
CA THR A 189 -1.96 -13.61 -1.20
C THR A 189 -2.25 -14.39 -2.50
N SER A 190 -1.93 -15.68 -2.50
CA SER A 190 -2.29 -16.61 -3.58
C SER A 190 -3.58 -17.40 -3.31
N ASN A 191 -4.14 -17.28 -2.10
CA ASN A 191 -5.43 -17.88 -1.73
C ASN A 191 -6.15 -16.95 -0.75
N ILE A 192 -6.92 -16.01 -1.28
CA ILE A 192 -7.60 -14.99 -0.48
C ILE A 192 -8.69 -15.60 0.39
N ILE A 193 -9.40 -16.62 -0.06
CA ILE A 193 -10.45 -17.29 0.73
C ILE A 193 -9.86 -17.84 2.03
N GLU A 194 -8.77 -18.60 1.92
CA GLU A 194 -8.07 -19.15 3.09
C GLU A 194 -7.47 -18.04 3.96
N ALA A 195 -6.84 -17.03 3.35
CA ALA A 195 -6.27 -15.91 4.07
C ALA A 195 -7.32 -15.18 4.93
N ILE A 196 -8.49 -14.87 4.38
CA ILE A 196 -9.56 -14.16 5.11
C ILE A 196 -10.18 -15.04 6.19
N VAL A 197 -10.37 -16.34 5.94
CA VAL A 197 -10.82 -17.29 6.98
C VAL A 197 -9.84 -17.30 8.15
N ASN A 198 -8.54 -17.44 7.88
CA ASN A 198 -7.51 -17.54 8.91
C ASN A 198 -7.28 -16.22 9.65
N LEU A 199 -7.37 -15.08 8.96
CA LEU A 199 -7.29 -13.76 9.58
C LEU A 199 -8.48 -13.48 10.49
N ARG A 200 -9.70 -13.82 10.08
CA ARG A 200 -10.89 -13.72 10.94
C ARG A 200 -10.81 -14.64 12.15
N ALA A 201 -10.29 -15.87 11.99
CA ALA A 201 -10.07 -16.80 13.10
C ALA A 201 -9.04 -16.26 14.11
N ARG A 202 -8.12 -15.38 13.68
CA ARG A 202 -7.17 -14.65 14.54
C ARG A 202 -7.76 -13.37 15.15
N GLY A 203 -9.02 -13.04 14.86
CA GLY A 203 -9.71 -11.85 15.38
C GLY A 203 -9.57 -10.59 14.52
N MET A 204 -9.10 -10.70 13.27
CA MET A 204 -9.03 -9.54 12.37
C MET A 204 -10.42 -9.12 11.89
N ASP A 205 -10.70 -7.82 12.02
CA ASP A 205 -11.94 -7.20 11.57
C ASP A 205 -11.79 -6.59 10.18
N PHE A 206 -12.80 -6.79 9.34
CA PHE A 206 -12.86 -6.28 7.97
C PHE A 206 -14.08 -5.40 7.75
N LEU A 207 -13.97 -4.49 6.79
CA LEU A 207 -15.10 -3.78 6.23
C LEU A 207 -16.05 -4.75 5.52
N SER A 208 -17.29 -4.33 5.32
CA SER A 208 -18.33 -5.16 4.72
C SER A 208 -19.02 -4.41 3.58
N ALA A 209 -19.17 -5.08 2.45
CA ALA A 209 -20.05 -4.66 1.36
C ALA A 209 -21.49 -5.18 1.57
N PRO A 210 -22.52 -4.46 1.10
CA PRO A 210 -23.91 -4.93 1.14
C PRO A 210 -24.11 -6.12 0.20
N ASP A 211 -25.11 -6.96 0.46
CA ASP A 211 -25.42 -8.12 -0.40
C ASP A 211 -25.77 -7.72 -1.83
N THR A 212 -26.38 -6.55 -2.02
CA THR A 212 -26.72 -6.00 -3.34
C THR A 212 -25.51 -5.83 -4.25
N TYR A 213 -24.31 -5.58 -3.70
CA TYR A 213 -23.07 -5.53 -4.50
C TYR A 213 -22.82 -6.86 -5.22
N TYR A 214 -23.07 -7.98 -4.57
CA TYR A 214 -22.83 -9.31 -5.14
C TYR A 214 -23.91 -9.71 -6.14
N ASP A 215 -25.14 -9.22 -5.96
CA ASP A 215 -26.21 -9.37 -6.95
C ASP A 215 -25.82 -8.64 -8.25
N ASP A 216 -25.36 -7.39 -8.14
CA ASP A 216 -24.88 -6.60 -9.28
C ASP A 216 -23.63 -7.21 -9.93
N LEU A 217 -22.67 -7.68 -9.12
CA LEU A 217 -21.48 -8.37 -9.60
C LEU A 217 -21.84 -9.59 -10.44
N ARG A 218 -22.78 -10.43 -9.97
CA ARG A 218 -23.27 -11.60 -10.73
C ARG A 218 -23.89 -11.19 -12.05
N GLN A 219 -24.57 -10.04 -12.14
CA GLN A 219 -25.09 -9.55 -13.43
C GLN A 219 -23.96 -9.10 -14.35
N LYS A 220 -23.00 -8.32 -13.86
CA LYS A 220 -21.85 -7.82 -14.65
C LYS A 220 -21.00 -8.97 -15.21
N LEU A 221 -20.79 -10.03 -14.42
CA LEU A 221 -20.02 -11.19 -14.82
C LEU A 221 -20.67 -12.03 -15.94
N LYS A 222 -21.99 -11.92 -16.16
CA LYS A 222 -22.67 -12.62 -17.29
C LYS A 222 -22.17 -12.13 -18.65
N THR A 223 -21.72 -10.88 -18.73
CA THR A 223 -21.24 -10.24 -19.95
C THR A 223 -19.73 -9.99 -19.95
N ALA A 224 -19.02 -10.37 -18.87
CA ALA A 224 -17.58 -10.18 -18.77
C ALA A 224 -16.83 -11.18 -19.66
N LYS A 225 -15.65 -10.76 -20.16
CA LYS A 225 -14.76 -11.63 -20.96
C LYS A 225 -13.91 -12.57 -20.11
N ILE A 226 -13.91 -12.34 -18.80
CA ILE A 226 -13.18 -13.14 -17.81
C ILE A 226 -14.15 -14.05 -17.05
N LYS A 227 -13.58 -15.05 -16.38
CA LYS A 227 -14.29 -15.90 -15.44
C LYS A 227 -13.57 -15.86 -14.10
N VAL A 228 -14.30 -15.43 -13.06
CA VAL A 228 -13.83 -15.57 -11.67
C VAL A 228 -13.83 -17.06 -11.32
N GLU A 229 -12.70 -17.56 -10.82
CA GLU A 229 -12.51 -18.99 -10.55
C GLU A 229 -13.09 -19.39 -9.18
N GLU A 230 -13.05 -18.46 -8.23
CA GLU A 230 -13.59 -18.62 -6.89
C GLU A 230 -15.11 -18.64 -6.86
N ASP A 231 -15.67 -19.39 -5.91
CA ASP A 231 -17.11 -19.44 -5.67
C ASP A 231 -17.64 -18.08 -5.19
N LEU A 232 -18.50 -17.45 -5.99
CA LEU A 232 -19.09 -16.14 -5.68
C LEU A 232 -19.89 -16.13 -4.38
N ASP A 233 -20.50 -17.25 -3.98
CA ASP A 233 -21.23 -17.35 -2.71
C ASP A 233 -20.25 -17.34 -1.53
N VAL A 234 -19.07 -17.95 -1.70
CA VAL A 234 -17.99 -17.89 -0.72
C VAL A 234 -17.39 -16.48 -0.64
N LEU A 235 -17.14 -15.82 -1.78
CA LEU A 235 -16.67 -14.43 -1.81
C LEU A 235 -17.66 -13.49 -1.10
N GLN A 236 -18.95 -13.66 -1.37
CA GLN A 236 -20.02 -12.91 -0.70
C GLN A 236 -20.04 -13.14 0.80
N LYS A 237 -19.99 -14.41 1.24
CA LYS A 237 -19.95 -14.75 2.66
C LYS A 237 -18.75 -14.12 3.37
N LEU A 238 -17.60 -14.05 2.71
CA LEU A 238 -16.36 -13.49 3.27
C LEU A 238 -16.25 -11.96 3.11
N ARG A 239 -17.18 -11.34 2.38
CA ARG A 239 -17.20 -9.92 2.04
C ARG A 239 -16.01 -9.48 1.17
N ILE A 240 -15.52 -10.38 0.32
CA ILE A 240 -14.42 -10.11 -0.63
C ILE A 240 -15.00 -9.41 -1.85
N LEU A 241 -14.38 -8.31 -2.27
CA LEU A 241 -14.75 -7.56 -3.46
C LEU A 241 -14.02 -8.11 -4.68
N VAL A 242 -14.65 -7.97 -5.85
CA VAL A 242 -14.11 -8.34 -7.15
C VAL A 242 -14.10 -7.12 -8.05
N ASP A 243 -12.95 -6.84 -8.64
CA ASP A 243 -12.80 -5.92 -9.75
C ASP A 243 -12.13 -6.63 -10.93
N PHE A 244 -12.43 -6.22 -12.17
CA PHE A 244 -11.96 -6.94 -13.35
C PHE A 244 -11.90 -6.08 -14.61
N ASP A 245 -11.02 -6.49 -15.51
CA ASP A 245 -10.90 -5.96 -16.86
C ASP A 245 -11.11 -7.09 -17.90
N ASP A 246 -10.77 -6.81 -19.16
CA ASP A 246 -10.91 -7.79 -20.25
C ASP A 246 -9.88 -8.95 -20.17
N LYS A 247 -8.85 -8.85 -19.32
CA LYS A 247 -7.71 -9.78 -19.27
C LYS A 247 -7.64 -10.58 -17.97
N GLY A 248 -8.13 -10.02 -16.88
CA GLY A 248 -8.05 -10.63 -15.57
C GLY A 248 -8.99 -10.00 -14.55
N TYR A 249 -8.82 -10.42 -13.31
CA TYR A 249 -9.55 -9.89 -12.17
C TYR A 249 -8.66 -9.82 -10.94
N LEU A 250 -9.10 -9.02 -9.98
CA LEU A 250 -8.49 -8.92 -8.66
C LEU A 250 -9.56 -9.07 -7.59
N LEU A 251 -9.16 -9.72 -6.50
CA LEU A 251 -9.95 -9.91 -5.30
C LEU A 251 -9.33 -9.07 -4.19
N GLN A 252 -10.14 -8.26 -3.52
CA GLN A 252 -9.66 -7.33 -2.50
C GLN A 252 -10.60 -7.28 -1.29
N ILE A 253 -10.05 -6.99 -0.12
CA ILE A 253 -10.83 -6.71 1.09
C ILE A 253 -10.00 -5.87 2.05
N PHE A 254 -10.65 -4.92 2.72
CA PHE A 254 -10.02 -3.97 3.62
C PHE A 254 -10.32 -4.31 5.08
N THR A 255 -9.31 -4.21 5.94
CA THR A 255 -9.50 -4.28 7.39
C THR A 255 -10.24 -3.04 7.88
N LYS A 256 -10.80 -3.11 9.09
CA LYS A 256 -11.05 -1.87 9.85
C LYS A 256 -9.72 -1.12 10.12
N PRO A 257 -9.76 0.16 10.49
CA PRO A 257 -8.56 0.88 10.94
C PRO A 257 -7.80 0.10 12.03
N MET A 258 -6.47 0.12 11.95
CA MET A 258 -5.58 -0.58 12.89
C MET A 258 -5.44 0.13 14.24
N GLN A 259 -6.20 1.21 14.43
CA GLN A 259 -6.24 2.08 15.59
C GLN A 259 -7.57 2.82 15.64
N ASP A 260 -7.88 3.46 16.77
CA ASP A 260 -9.17 4.14 16.96
C ASP A 260 -9.40 5.28 15.98
N ARG A 261 -8.32 5.92 15.51
CA ARG A 261 -8.43 6.96 14.48
C ARG A 261 -8.67 6.30 13.12
N PRO A 262 -9.57 6.85 12.27
CA PRO A 262 -9.85 6.32 10.94
C PRO A 262 -8.73 6.68 9.95
N THR A 263 -7.51 6.23 10.23
CA THR A 263 -6.33 6.50 9.40
C THR A 263 -5.79 5.22 8.75
N LEU A 264 -4.77 4.57 9.34
CA LEU A 264 -4.13 3.41 8.74
C LEU A 264 -5.03 2.16 8.81
N PHE A 265 -5.29 1.53 7.67
CA PHE A 265 -5.85 0.18 7.57
C PHE A 265 -5.00 -0.70 6.64
N LEU A 266 -5.34 -1.98 6.52
CA LEU A 266 -4.64 -2.92 5.65
C LEU A 266 -5.60 -3.46 4.58
N GLU A 267 -5.05 -3.87 3.45
CA GLU A 267 -5.78 -4.59 2.41
C GLU A 267 -5.16 -5.98 2.24
N VAL A 268 -6.01 -6.97 1.96
CA VAL A 268 -5.56 -8.27 1.43
C VAL A 268 -6.01 -8.36 -0.01
N ILE A 269 -5.06 -8.63 -0.91
CA ILE A 269 -5.29 -8.63 -2.36
C ILE A 269 -4.79 -9.92 -3.01
N GLN A 270 -5.55 -10.45 -3.96
CA GLN A 270 -5.15 -11.52 -4.85
C GLN A 270 -5.39 -11.10 -6.30
N ARG A 271 -4.35 -11.23 -7.14
CA ARG A 271 -4.40 -10.86 -8.56
C ARG A 271 -4.42 -12.10 -9.44
N LYS A 272 -5.27 -12.11 -10.47
CA LYS A 272 -5.39 -13.18 -11.47
C LYS A 272 -5.31 -12.56 -12.87
N ASN A 273 -4.12 -12.56 -13.47
CA ASN A 273 -3.82 -11.93 -14.76
C ASN A 273 -4.20 -10.44 -14.84
N HIS A 274 -4.10 -9.72 -13.71
CA HIS A 274 -4.43 -8.31 -13.59
C HIS A 274 -3.34 -7.59 -12.78
N PHE A 275 -2.53 -6.76 -13.44
CA PHE A 275 -1.29 -6.18 -12.89
C PHE A 275 -1.39 -4.68 -12.64
#